data_AF-A0A914D816-F1
#
_entry.id   AF-A0A914D816-F1
#
_cell.length_a   1.000
_cell.length_b   1.000
_cell.length_c   1.000
_cell.angle_alpha   90.00
_cell.angle_beta   90.00
_cell.angle_gamma   90.00
#
_symmetry.space_group_name_H-M   'P 1'
#
loop_
_entity.id
_entity.type
_entity.pdbx_description
1 polymer ?
#
loop_
_entity_poly.entity_id
_entity_poly.type
_entity_poly.pdbx_seq_one_letter_code
_entity_poly.pdbx_strand_id
1 'polypeptide(L)'
;MCTTSFPRQMIEVHSENPDEDEHKSTPSNSQKKLRALLMQIENASLTLLECESIRHRLEKTEPTETNDLLTTLNSKLETIMTSVVTDEHLPMVMIIQKGRHFLGRLIEFSDTESRKEIFKAILDGVPKFSKKMDADAQSNSLLTSLSNAISQLKNEDFYSFFEAWKMSQIGALLTIQ
;
A
#
# COMPACT_ATOMS: atom_id res chain seq x y z
N MET A 1 -23.71 41.45 -19.28
CA MET A 1 -22.75 40.62 -18.53
C MET A 1 -23.55 39.82 -17.51
N CYS A 2 -23.73 38.53 -17.75
CA CYS A 2 -24.54 37.63 -16.91
C CYS A 2 -23.58 36.84 -16.01
N THR A 3 -23.58 37.12 -14.70
CA THR A 3 -22.89 36.31 -13.71
C THR A 3 -23.85 35.21 -13.25
N THR A 4 -23.75 34.03 -13.84
CA THR A 4 -24.48 32.85 -13.37
C THR A 4 -23.85 32.36 -12.09
N SER A 5 -24.42 32.74 -10.95
CA SER A 5 -24.16 32.14 -9.65
C SER A 5 -24.80 30.76 -9.63
N PHE A 6 -24.00 29.69 -9.67
CA PHE A 6 -24.47 28.34 -9.35
C PHE A 6 -24.72 28.28 -7.84
N PRO A 7 -25.96 28.07 -7.36
CA PRO A 7 -26.16 27.80 -5.95
C PRO A 7 -25.55 26.44 -5.62
N ARG A 8 -24.65 26.40 -4.63
CA ARG A 8 -24.19 25.15 -4.02
C ARG A 8 -25.43 24.45 -3.48
N GLN A 9 -25.76 23.28 -4.03
CA GLN A 9 -26.81 22.43 -3.47
C GLN A 9 -26.41 22.08 -2.03
N MET A 10 -27.09 22.70 -1.06
CA MET A 10 -27.02 22.28 0.34
C MET A 10 -27.63 20.88 0.41
N ILE A 11 -26.83 19.92 0.87
CA ILE A 11 -27.30 18.57 1.16
C ILE A 11 -28.26 18.69 2.35
N GLU A 12 -29.55 18.51 2.11
CA GLU A 12 -30.54 18.32 3.17
C GLU A 12 -30.22 17.03 3.93
N VAL A 13 -29.76 17.18 5.17
CA VAL A 13 -29.63 16.06 6.11
C VAL A 13 -30.98 15.92 6.79
N HIS A 14 -31.86 15.07 6.24
CA HIS A 14 -33.06 14.66 6.96
C HIS A 14 -32.65 13.73 8.11
N SER A 15 -32.85 14.23 9.32
CA SER A 15 -32.74 13.50 10.57
C SER A 15 -34.12 12.97 10.94
N GLU A 16 -34.42 11.71 10.63
CA GLU A 16 -35.58 11.03 11.23
C GLU A 16 -35.22 9.62 11.68
N ASN A 17 -35.08 9.54 13.00
CA ASN A 17 -35.39 8.49 13.98
C ASN A 17 -34.89 7.03 13.87
N PRO A 18 -34.67 6.41 15.05
CA PRO A 18 -34.18 5.05 15.19
C PRO A 18 -35.38 4.09 15.18
N ASP A 19 -35.31 3.06 14.34
CA ASP A 19 -35.57 1.68 14.74
C ASP A 19 -35.61 0.80 13.48
N GLU A 20 -35.05 -0.40 13.63
CA GLU A 20 -35.18 -1.58 12.77
C GLU A 20 -34.53 -1.50 11.37
N ASP A 21 -33.33 -2.07 11.25
CA ASP A 21 -33.07 -3.21 10.35
C ASP A 21 -31.60 -3.61 10.37
N GLU A 22 -31.34 -4.76 11.00
CA GLU A 22 -30.18 -5.60 10.72
C GLU A 22 -30.13 -5.92 9.21
N HIS A 23 -28.92 -6.04 8.64
CA HIS A 23 -28.66 -6.45 7.25
C HIS A 23 -28.78 -5.43 6.10
N LYS A 24 -28.37 -4.17 6.32
CA LYS A 24 -27.86 -3.34 5.21
C LYS A 24 -26.55 -2.69 5.60
N SER A 25 -25.42 -3.23 5.13
CA SER A 25 -24.16 -2.50 5.09
C SER A 25 -24.37 -1.25 4.23
N THR A 26 -24.74 -0.16 4.88
CA THR A 26 -25.11 1.10 4.24
C THR A 26 -23.93 1.62 3.39
N PRO A 27 -24.18 2.21 2.22
CA PRO A 27 -23.15 2.82 1.36
C PRO A 27 -22.23 3.78 2.11
N SER A 28 -22.76 4.41 3.17
CA SER A 28 -22.03 5.29 4.08
C SER A 28 -20.86 4.59 4.80
N ASN A 29 -20.98 3.32 5.15
CA ASN A 29 -19.92 2.58 5.84
C ASN A 29 -18.77 2.20 4.89
N SER A 30 -19.10 1.82 3.64
CA SER A 30 -18.10 1.56 2.60
C SER A 30 -17.30 2.82 2.24
N GLN A 31 -17.97 3.96 2.10
CA GLN A 31 -17.30 5.24 1.88
C GLN A 31 -16.42 5.67 3.06
N LYS A 32 -16.86 5.45 4.30
CA LYS A 32 -16.06 5.72 5.50
C LYS A 32 -14.78 4.88 5.52
N LYS A 33 -14.88 3.58 5.23
CA LYS A 33 -13.72 2.67 5.14
C LYS A 33 -12.74 3.09 4.04
N LEU A 34 -13.24 3.44 2.85
CA LEU A 34 -12.40 3.95 1.77
C LEU A 34 -11.70 5.26 2.16
N ARG A 35 -12.40 6.20 2.79
CA ARG A 35 -11.80 7.45 3.26
C ARG A 35 -10.71 7.20 4.31
N ALA A 36 -10.96 6.30 5.27
CA ALA A 36 -9.97 5.92 6.26
C ALA A 36 -8.71 5.32 5.60
N LEU A 37 -8.88 4.42 4.63
CA LEU A 37 -7.75 3.84 3.90
C LEU A 37 -6.99 4.89 3.07
N LEU A 38 -7.69 5.82 2.41
CA LEU A 38 -7.04 6.91 1.69
C LEU A 38 -6.22 7.81 2.62
N MET A 39 -6.73 8.10 3.81
CA MET A 39 -5.97 8.82 4.85
C MET A 39 -4.75 8.01 5.31
N GLN A 40 -4.88 6.69 5.48
CA GLN A 40 -3.76 5.82 5.83
C GLN A 40 -2.68 5.83 4.75
N ILE A 41 -3.05 5.71 3.47
CA ILE A 41 -2.10 5.79 2.34
C ILE A 41 -1.38 7.14 2.33
N GLU A 42 -2.09 8.24 2.56
CA GLU A 42 -1.50 9.58 2.59
C GLU A 42 -0.52 9.73 3.77
N ASN A 43 -0.91 9.27 4.97
CA ASN A 43 -0.03 9.28 6.15
C ASN A 43 1.20 8.40 5.96
N ALA A 44 1.04 7.22 5.36
CA ALA A 44 2.16 6.34 5.03
C ALA A 44 3.09 6.97 3.98
N SER A 45 2.53 7.69 3.00
CA SER A 45 3.30 8.45 2.00
C SER A 45 4.12 9.57 2.65
N LEU A 46 3.55 10.31 3.61
CA LEU A 46 4.28 11.31 4.40
C LEU A 46 5.39 10.66 5.22
N THR A 47 5.11 9.54 5.87
CA THR A 47 6.11 8.78 6.65
C THR A 47 7.25 8.29 5.75
N LEU A 48 6.95 7.86 4.51
CA LEU A 48 7.96 7.46 3.54
C LEU A 48 8.86 8.64 3.12
N LEU A 49 8.30 9.83 2.93
CA LEU A 49 9.09 11.04 2.67
C LEU A 49 10.02 11.38 3.85
N GLU A 50 9.56 11.19 5.09
CA GLU A 50 10.42 11.32 6.26
C GLU A 50 11.54 10.28 6.26
N CYS A 51 11.26 9.03 5.86
CA CYS A 51 12.27 7.99 5.71
C CYS A 51 13.33 8.37 4.66
N GLU A 52 12.91 8.94 3.53
CA GLU A 52 13.82 9.50 2.51
C GLU A 52 14.72 10.59 3.08
N SER A 53 14.16 11.50 3.87
CA SER A 53 14.93 12.54 4.56
C SER A 53 15.93 11.96 5.56
N ILE A 54 15.52 10.96 6.35
CA ILE A 54 16.42 10.27 7.30
C ILE A 54 17.56 9.56 6.55
N ARG A 55 17.27 8.86 5.45
CA ARG A 55 18.28 8.18 4.63
C ARG A 55 19.31 9.17 4.09
N HIS A 56 18.87 10.31 3.56
CA HIS A 56 19.78 11.35 3.09
C HIS A 56 20.59 11.99 4.22
N ARG A 57 20.06 12.06 5.45
CA ARG A 57 20.84 12.50 6.62
C ARG A 57 21.90 11.46 7.00
N LEU A 58 21.54 10.18 7.02
CA LEU A 58 22.46 9.08 7.30
C LEU A 58 23.71 9.09 6.40
N GLU A 59 23.56 9.46 5.12
CA GLU A 59 24.67 9.61 4.18
C GLU A 59 25.65 10.74 4.56
N LYS A 60 25.25 11.68 5.42
CA LYS A 60 26.02 12.88 5.79
C LYS A 60 26.42 12.93 7.26
N THR A 61 26.04 11.94 8.05
CA THR A 61 26.16 11.95 9.51
C THR A 61 27.32 11.05 9.97
N GLU A 62 28.04 11.50 11.01
CA GLU A 62 29.12 10.76 11.64
C GLU A 62 28.62 9.45 12.31
N PRO A 63 29.45 8.38 12.39
CA PRO A 63 29.03 7.03 12.78
C PRO A 63 28.28 6.90 14.12
N THR A 64 28.51 7.83 15.04
CA THR A 64 27.94 7.83 16.39
C THR A 64 26.45 8.19 16.45
N GLU A 65 25.95 8.99 15.52
CA GLU A 65 24.51 9.35 15.45
C GLU A 65 23.73 8.45 14.47
N THR A 66 24.43 7.58 13.75
CA THR A 66 23.87 6.70 12.71
C THR A 66 22.91 5.66 13.29
N ASN A 67 23.17 5.14 14.49
CA ASN A 67 22.39 4.03 15.06
C ASN A 67 20.95 4.44 15.43
N ASP A 68 20.78 5.61 16.04
CA ASP A 68 19.47 6.14 16.42
C ASP A 68 18.61 6.47 15.19
N LEU A 69 19.25 7.02 14.16
CA LEU A 69 18.61 7.33 12.88
C LEU A 69 18.21 6.06 12.12
N LEU A 70 19.05 5.02 12.10
CA LEU A 70 18.72 3.72 11.51
C LEU A 70 17.56 3.05 12.24
N THR A 71 17.57 3.07 13.57
CA THR A 71 16.49 2.51 14.39
C THR A 71 15.17 3.23 14.10
N THR A 72 15.21 4.57 14.05
CA THR A 72 14.04 5.39 13.72
C THR A 72 13.52 5.11 12.30
N LEU A 73 14.43 4.97 11.33
CA LEU A 73 14.09 4.64 9.95
C LEU A 73 13.37 3.29 9.85
N ASN A 74 13.94 2.26 10.47
CA ASN A 74 13.40 0.90 10.44
C ASN A 74 12.02 0.84 11.12
N SER A 75 11.85 1.51 12.27
CA SER A 75 10.56 1.57 12.96
C SER A 75 9.47 2.26 12.11
N LYS A 76 9.83 3.31 11.36
CA LYS A 76 8.90 3.99 10.44
C LYS A 76 8.53 3.11 9.25
N LEU A 77 9.48 2.37 8.68
CA LEU A 77 9.21 1.40 7.62
C LEU A 77 8.30 0.27 8.11
N GLU A 78 8.56 -0.27 9.29
CA GLU A 78 7.71 -1.30 9.90
C GLU A 78 6.28 -0.78 10.12
N THR A 79 6.12 0.47 10.57
CA THR A 79 4.81 1.12 10.70
C THR A 79 4.08 1.21 9.36
N ILE A 80 4.80 1.52 8.27
CA ILE A 80 4.24 1.53 6.92
C ILE A 80 3.79 0.12 6.51
N MET A 81 4.65 -0.87 6.68
CA MET A 81 4.39 -2.27 6.30
C MET A 81 3.15 -2.82 7.03
N THR A 82 3.10 -2.63 8.34
CA THR A 82 2.01 -3.12 9.21
C THR A 82 0.68 -2.36 9.04
N SER A 83 0.70 -1.14 8.48
CA SER A 83 -0.52 -0.35 8.27
C SER A 83 -1.11 -0.50 6.88
N VAL A 84 -0.28 -0.58 5.83
CA VAL A 84 -0.73 -0.55 4.43
C VAL A 84 -0.52 -1.87 3.70
N VAL A 85 0.57 -2.59 3.98
CA VAL A 85 0.98 -3.82 3.27
C VAL A 85 0.46 -5.05 4.00
N THR A 86 -0.83 -5.05 4.33
CA THR A 86 -1.50 -6.16 5.03
C THR A 86 -2.46 -6.89 4.11
N ASP A 87 -2.77 -8.15 4.41
CA ASP A 87 -3.74 -8.95 3.65
C ASP A 87 -5.14 -8.31 3.56
N GLU A 88 -5.50 -7.51 4.56
CA GLU A 88 -6.78 -6.79 4.63
C GLU A 88 -6.77 -5.55 3.72
N HIS A 89 -5.73 -4.73 3.78
CA HIS A 89 -5.70 -3.43 3.11
C HIS A 89 -5.14 -3.50 1.68
N LEU A 90 -4.12 -4.34 1.46
CA LEU A 90 -3.36 -4.39 0.20
C LEU A 90 -4.25 -4.57 -1.04
N PRO A 91 -5.30 -5.42 -1.05
CA PRO A 91 -6.17 -5.55 -2.22
C PRO A 91 -6.85 -4.23 -2.60
N MET A 92 -7.29 -3.45 -1.61
CA MET A 92 -7.94 -2.17 -1.87
C MET A 92 -6.90 -1.09 -2.24
N VAL A 93 -5.72 -1.10 -1.62
CA VAL A 93 -4.59 -0.23 -1.98
C VAL A 93 -4.21 -0.42 -3.45
N MET A 94 -4.18 -1.65 -3.94
CA MET A 94 -3.86 -1.98 -5.35
C MET A 94 -4.89 -1.47 -6.35
N ILE A 95 -6.17 -1.39 -5.96
CA ILE A 95 -7.23 -0.84 -6.83
C ILE A 95 -7.12 0.69 -6.90
N ILE A 96 -6.67 1.34 -5.83
CA ILE A 96 -6.52 2.80 -5.75
C ILE A 96 -5.24 3.23 -6.47
N GLN A 97 -5.36 4.17 -7.43
CA GLN A 97 -4.22 4.71 -8.17
C GLN A 97 -3.11 5.27 -7.27
N LYS A 98 -3.47 6.10 -6.29
CA LYS A 98 -2.51 6.62 -5.29
C LYS A 98 -1.82 5.50 -4.50
N GLY A 99 -2.55 4.42 -4.20
CA GLY A 99 -2.02 3.26 -3.49
C GLY A 99 -0.95 2.53 -4.30
N ARG A 100 -1.18 2.32 -5.61
CA ARG A 100 -0.17 1.75 -6.51
C ARG A 100 1.08 2.62 -6.63
N HIS A 101 0.90 3.94 -6.74
CA HIS A 101 2.03 4.87 -6.79
C HIS A 101 2.86 4.84 -5.50
N PHE A 102 2.18 4.85 -4.36
CA PHE A 102 2.80 4.70 -3.05
C PHE A 102 3.60 3.40 -2.93
N LEU A 103 3.01 2.25 -3.32
CA LEU A 103 3.69 0.96 -3.28
C LEU A 103 4.92 0.93 -4.19
N GLY A 104 4.84 1.52 -5.38
CA GLY A 104 6.00 1.62 -6.29
C GLY A 104 7.17 2.35 -5.62
N ARG A 105 6.90 3.50 -4.98
CA ARG A 105 7.91 4.25 -4.22
C ARG A 105 8.44 3.48 -3.02
N LEU A 106 7.57 2.79 -2.28
CA LEU A 106 7.96 1.98 -1.13
C LEU A 106 8.94 0.88 -1.58
N ILE A 107 8.63 0.15 -2.66
CA ILE A 107 9.47 -0.90 -3.22
C ILE A 107 10.86 -0.38 -3.61
N GLU A 108 10.92 0.80 -4.25
CA GLU A 108 12.16 1.45 -4.64
C GLU A 108 12.97 1.94 -3.43
N PHE A 109 12.29 2.32 -2.36
CA PHE A 109 12.92 2.76 -1.12
C PHE A 109 13.47 1.60 -0.28
N SER A 110 12.74 0.49 -0.24
CA SER A 110 13.01 -0.68 0.60
C SER A 110 14.30 -1.40 0.26
N ASP A 111 14.92 -1.96 1.30
CA ASP A 111 16.02 -2.92 1.18
C ASP A 111 15.55 -4.25 0.58
N THR A 112 16.50 -5.16 0.34
CA THR A 112 16.24 -6.45 -0.33
C THR A 112 15.20 -7.30 0.40
N GLU A 113 15.27 -7.38 1.74
CA GLU A 113 14.38 -8.25 2.51
C GLU A 113 12.96 -7.67 2.59
N SER A 114 12.83 -6.38 2.93
CA SER A 114 11.52 -5.70 2.95
C SER A 114 10.87 -5.72 1.57
N ARG A 115 11.67 -5.57 0.51
CA ARG A 115 11.21 -5.68 -0.87
C ARG A 115 10.65 -7.07 -1.16
N LYS A 116 11.36 -8.15 -0.79
CA LYS A 116 10.86 -9.53 -0.94
C LYS A 116 9.52 -9.71 -0.22
N GLU A 117 9.36 -9.15 0.98
CA GLU A 117 8.09 -9.20 1.72
C GLU A 117 6.95 -8.47 0.98
N ILE A 118 7.21 -7.26 0.48
CA ILE A 118 6.22 -6.51 -0.31
C ILE A 118 5.85 -7.29 -1.58
N PHE A 119 6.83 -7.85 -2.29
CA PHE A 119 6.59 -8.68 -3.47
C PHE A 119 5.72 -9.88 -3.15
N LYS A 120 6.04 -10.61 -2.07
CA LYS A 120 5.27 -11.76 -1.61
C LYS A 120 3.83 -11.37 -1.34
N ALA A 121 3.61 -10.30 -0.58
CA ALA A 121 2.27 -9.81 -0.25
C ALA A 121 1.47 -9.42 -1.51
N ILE A 122 2.11 -8.76 -2.48
CA ILE A 122 1.49 -8.41 -3.76
C ILE A 122 1.09 -9.67 -4.52
N LEU A 123 2.01 -10.64 -4.67
CA LEU A 123 1.77 -11.90 -5.39
C LEU A 123 0.63 -12.70 -4.77
N ASP A 124 0.63 -12.85 -3.44
CA ASP A 124 -0.41 -13.53 -2.68
C ASP A 124 -1.78 -12.81 -2.81
N GLY A 125 -1.75 -11.49 -2.95
CA GLY A 125 -2.93 -10.66 -3.15
C GLY A 125 -3.49 -10.63 -4.57
N VAL A 126 -2.72 -11.01 -5.61
CA VAL A 126 -3.12 -10.86 -7.04
C VAL A 126 -4.53 -11.38 -7.34
N PRO A 127 -4.95 -12.57 -6.86
CA PRO A 127 -6.30 -13.07 -7.11
C PRO A 127 -7.41 -12.15 -6.58
N LYS A 128 -7.13 -11.36 -5.53
CA LYS A 128 -8.10 -10.50 -4.82
C LYS A 128 -8.37 -9.19 -5.56
N PHE A 129 -7.41 -8.66 -6.32
CA PHE A 129 -7.51 -7.33 -6.95
C PHE A 129 -7.38 -7.31 -8.48
N SER A 130 -6.77 -8.33 -9.11
CA SER A 130 -6.48 -8.35 -10.56
C SER A 130 -7.69 -8.07 -11.46
N LYS A 131 -8.88 -8.58 -11.11
CA LYS A 131 -10.12 -8.35 -11.88
C LYS A 131 -10.72 -6.95 -11.71
N LYS A 132 -10.34 -6.23 -10.66
CA LYS A 132 -10.88 -4.92 -10.27
C LYS A 132 -9.92 -3.77 -10.57
N MET A 133 -8.69 -4.10 -10.99
CA MET A 133 -7.67 -3.11 -11.28
C MET A 133 -7.89 -2.58 -12.69
N ASP A 134 -8.26 -1.30 -12.79
CA ASP A 134 -8.39 -0.65 -14.09
C ASP A 134 -7.04 -0.60 -14.78
N ALA A 135 -7.02 -0.93 -16.08
CA ALA A 135 -5.82 -0.78 -16.91
C ALA A 135 -5.58 0.71 -17.21
N ASP A 136 -5.14 1.46 -16.20
CA ASP A 136 -4.73 2.85 -16.37
C ASP A 136 -3.22 2.98 -16.61
N ALA A 137 -2.82 4.14 -17.15
CA ALA A 137 -1.43 4.44 -17.48
C ALA A 137 -0.48 4.39 -16.26
N GLN A 138 -1.01 4.41 -15.03
CA GLN A 138 -0.22 4.35 -13.80
C GLN A 138 -0.11 2.95 -13.19
N SER A 139 -0.86 1.97 -13.69
CA SER A 139 -0.48 0.56 -13.55
C SER A 139 0.95 0.33 -14.04
N ASN A 140 1.39 1.08 -15.07
CA ASN A 140 2.75 1.00 -15.59
C ASN A 140 3.79 1.52 -14.59
N SER A 141 3.48 2.48 -13.71
CA SER A 141 4.48 2.97 -12.75
C SER A 141 4.81 1.92 -11.72
N LEU A 142 3.79 1.24 -11.16
CA LEU A 142 4.03 0.12 -10.25
C LEU A 142 4.75 -1.03 -10.95
N LEU A 143 4.35 -1.39 -12.17
CA LEU A 143 5.04 -2.42 -12.95
C LEU A 143 6.51 -2.05 -13.24
N THR A 144 6.79 -0.78 -13.47
CA THR A 144 8.16 -0.28 -13.66
C THR A 144 8.96 -0.40 -12.36
N SER A 145 8.42 0.04 -11.23
CA SER A 145 9.07 -0.11 -9.92
C SER A 145 9.29 -1.59 -9.58
N LEU A 146 8.31 -2.47 -9.84
CA LEU A 146 8.45 -3.91 -9.67
C LEU A 146 9.54 -4.48 -10.59
N SER A 147 9.55 -4.12 -11.86
CA SER A 147 10.56 -4.57 -12.84
C SER A 147 11.97 -4.13 -12.41
N ASN A 148 12.13 -2.86 -12.02
CA ASN A 148 13.40 -2.33 -11.53
C ASN A 148 13.85 -3.05 -10.27
N ALA A 149 12.94 -3.26 -9.33
CA ALA A 149 13.22 -3.91 -8.06
C ALA A 149 13.60 -5.39 -8.23
N ILE A 150 12.95 -6.12 -9.16
CA ILE A 150 13.34 -7.48 -9.57
C ILE A 150 14.73 -7.45 -10.23
N SER A 151 14.98 -6.49 -11.12
CA SER A 151 16.27 -6.38 -11.83
C SER A 151 17.45 -6.11 -10.89
N GLN A 152 17.20 -5.55 -9.71
CA GLN A 152 18.20 -5.32 -8.66
C GLN A 152 18.44 -6.56 -7.77
N LEU A 153 17.57 -7.57 -7.81
CA LEU A 153 17.80 -8.82 -7.09
C LEU A 153 18.89 -9.62 -7.81
N LYS A 154 19.80 -10.22 -7.04
CA LYS A 154 20.71 -11.21 -7.61
C LYS A 154 19.90 -12.40 -8.10
N ASN A 155 20.36 -13.08 -9.16
CA ASN A 155 19.67 -14.25 -9.69
C ASN A 155 19.39 -15.31 -8.60
N GLU A 156 20.36 -15.57 -7.71
CA GLU A 156 20.20 -16.51 -6.59
C GLU A 156 19.09 -16.08 -5.61
N ASP A 157 19.02 -14.80 -5.27
CA ASP A 157 17.96 -14.23 -4.42
C ASP A 157 16.58 -14.32 -5.09
N PHE A 158 16.52 -14.08 -6.40
CA PHE A 158 15.29 -14.18 -7.17
C PHE A 158 14.78 -15.63 -7.25
N TYR A 159 15.66 -16.58 -7.59
CA TYR A 159 15.29 -18.00 -7.68
C TYR A 159 14.88 -18.56 -6.32
N SER A 160 15.66 -18.27 -5.27
CA SER A 160 15.34 -18.72 -3.92
C SER A 160 14.01 -18.15 -3.42
N PHE A 161 13.75 -16.86 -3.67
CA PHE A 161 12.46 -16.24 -3.38
C PHE A 161 11.31 -16.93 -4.13
N PHE A 162 11.44 -17.12 -5.45
CA PHE A 162 10.36 -17.67 -6.27
C PHE A 162 10.07 -19.13 -5.92
N GLU A 163 11.10 -19.94 -5.69
CA GLU A 163 10.93 -21.33 -5.23
C GLU A 163 10.29 -21.39 -3.84
N ALA A 164 10.72 -20.54 -2.89
CA ALA A 164 10.11 -20.47 -1.57
C ALA A 164 8.62 -20.07 -1.64
N TRP A 165 8.29 -19.06 -2.45
CA TRP A 165 6.91 -18.65 -2.68
C TRP A 165 6.07 -19.78 -3.31
N LYS A 166 6.56 -20.40 -4.38
CA LYS A 166 5.90 -21.51 -5.07
C LYS A 166 5.64 -22.69 -4.13
N MET A 167 6.64 -23.07 -3.33
CA MET A 167 6.48 -24.16 -2.34
C MET A 167 5.47 -23.80 -1.26
N SER A 168 5.41 -22.53 -0.83
CA SER A 168 4.37 -22.05 0.10
C SER A 168 2.97 -22.19 -0.49
N GLN A 169 2.77 -21.88 -1.78
CA GLN A 169 1.47 -22.04 -2.45
C GLN A 169 1.06 -23.52 -2.56
N ILE A 170 2.01 -24.40 -2.89
CA ILE A 170 1.76 -25.85 -2.98
C ILE A 170 1.42 -26.41 -1.58
N GLY A 171 2.16 -26.01 -0.55
CA GLY A 171 1.88 -26.40 0.83
C GLY A 171 0.47 -26.01 1.26
N ALA A 172 0.04 -24.78 0.98
CA ALA A 172 -1.32 -24.30 1.28
C ALA A 172 -2.42 -25.09 0.57
N LEU A 173 -2.16 -25.64 -0.61
CA LEU A 173 -3.12 -26.47 -1.35
C LEU A 173 -3.24 -27.89 -0.76
N LEU A 174 -2.18 -28.41 -0.14
CA LEU A 174 -2.17 -29.76 0.44
C LEU A 174 -2.80 -29.83 1.84
N THR A 175 -2.88 -28.73 2.58
CA THR A 175 -3.53 -28.66 3.90
C THR A 175 -5.07 -28.56 3.85
N ILE A 176 -5.66 -28.48 2.66
CA ILE A 176 -7.11 -28.34 2.45
C ILE A 176 -7.76 -29.71 2.09
N GLN A 177 -7.00 -30.82 2.11
CA GLN A 177 -7.53 -32.19 2.00
C GLN A 177 -7.72 -32.83 3.37
#